data_AF-A0A929YGJ8-F1
#
_entry.id   AF-A0A929YGJ8-F1
#
_cell.length_a   1.000
_cell.length_b   1.000
_cell.length_c   1.000
_cell.angle_alpha   90.00
_cell.angle_beta   90.00
_cell.angle_gamma   90.00
#
_symmetry.space_group_name_H-M   'P 1'
#
loop_
_entity.id
_entity.type
_entity.pdbx_description
1 polymer ?
#
loop_
_entity_poly.entity_id
_entity_poly.type
_entity_poly.pdbx_seq_one_letter_code
_entity_poly.pdbx_strand_id
1 'polypeptide(L)'
;MAAYGTITDYTWYRSVVGVWVEVYGGESGWARIERTGDSQIANWRYETYGRPYSLHIGIGGTEENWAQNVHTGIIEDDKKHKNIDVYLKGWLFHRYYEADVR
;
A
#
# COMPACT_ATOMS: atom_id res chain seq x y z
N MET A 1 0.34 -12.04 -14.21
CA MET A 1 0.48 -12.69 -12.88
C MET A 1 0.11 -11.62 -11.89
N ALA A 2 -0.90 -11.89 -11.07
CA ALA A 2 -1.39 -10.91 -10.11
C ALA A 2 -0.68 -11.05 -8.76
N ALA A 3 -0.14 -9.95 -8.28
CA ALA A 3 0.15 -9.72 -6.88
C ALA A 3 -1.11 -9.20 -6.17
N TYR A 4 -1.29 -9.58 -4.91
CA TYR A 4 -2.44 -9.18 -4.11
C TYR A 4 -2.12 -9.26 -2.62
N GLY A 5 -2.94 -8.57 -1.83
CA GLY A 5 -2.70 -8.50 -0.40
C GLY A 5 -3.75 -7.70 0.34
N THR A 6 -3.48 -7.50 1.62
CA THR A 6 -4.29 -6.67 2.52
C THR A 6 -3.40 -5.59 3.11
N ILE A 7 -3.89 -4.34 3.10
CA ILE A 7 -3.26 -3.21 3.76
C ILE A 7 -4.10 -2.86 4.99
N THR A 8 -3.45 -2.68 6.14
CA THR A 8 -4.07 -2.19 7.38
C THR A 8 -3.40 -0.89 7.82
N ASP A 9 -4.19 0.19 7.92
CA ASP A 9 -3.74 1.51 8.38
C ASP A 9 -3.93 1.66 9.90
N TYR A 10 -2.83 1.72 10.64
CA TYR A 10 -2.80 2.00 12.08
C TYR A 10 -2.52 3.46 12.42
N THR A 11 -2.56 4.36 11.42
CA THR A 11 -2.31 5.79 11.60
C THR A 11 -3.57 6.56 11.99
N TRP A 12 -3.45 7.89 12.10
CA TRP A 12 -4.55 8.76 12.47
C TRP A 12 -5.53 9.07 11.34
N TYR A 13 -5.14 8.87 10.07
CA TYR A 13 -6.01 9.10 8.92
C TYR A 13 -7.02 7.98 8.69
N ARG A 14 -6.80 6.80 9.31
CA ARG A 14 -7.71 5.64 9.40
C ARG A 14 -8.42 5.27 8.08
N SER A 15 -7.75 5.48 6.95
CA SER A 15 -8.33 5.23 5.64
C SER A 15 -7.24 5.00 4.59
N VAL A 16 -7.24 3.81 4.00
CA VAL A 16 -6.39 3.49 2.84
C VAL A 16 -7.13 3.94 1.60
N VAL A 17 -6.81 5.08 1.01
CA VAL A 17 -7.62 5.67 -0.08
C VAL A 17 -7.17 5.27 -1.49
N GLY A 18 -5.95 4.79 -1.67
CA GLY A 18 -5.41 4.44 -2.99
C GLY A 18 -4.15 3.59 -2.89
N VAL A 19 -3.84 2.85 -3.95
CA VAL A 19 -2.62 2.05 -4.05
C VAL A 19 -2.11 2.11 -5.47
N TRP A 20 -0.96 2.75 -5.68
CA TRP A 20 -0.23 2.71 -6.94
C TRP A 20 0.88 1.66 -6.84
N VAL A 21 0.96 0.80 -7.84
CA VAL A 21 1.96 -0.26 -7.92
C VAL A 21 3.03 0.16 -8.91
N GLU A 22 4.23 0.37 -8.40
CA GLU A 22 5.41 0.66 -9.21
C GLU A 22 6.10 -0.67 -9.54
N VAL A 23 6.01 -1.12 -10.79
CA VAL A 23 6.57 -2.40 -11.25
C VAL A 23 7.93 -2.16 -11.91
N TYR A 24 8.96 -2.81 -11.38
CA TYR A 24 10.31 -2.68 -11.90
C TYR A 24 10.48 -3.49 -13.19
N GLY A 25 10.73 -2.78 -14.30
CA GLY A 25 10.86 -3.37 -15.64
C GLY A 25 9.52 -3.84 -16.23
N GLY A 26 8.40 -3.29 -15.76
CA GLY A 26 7.06 -3.60 -16.25
C GLY A 26 6.16 -2.37 -16.32
N GLU A 27 4.87 -2.61 -16.51
CA GLU A 27 3.85 -1.57 -16.47
C GLU A 27 3.46 -1.28 -15.02
N SER A 28 3.52 0.00 -14.63
CA SER A 28 3.08 0.48 -13.32
C SER A 28 1.68 1.04 -13.43
N GLY A 29 0.90 0.99 -12.34
CA GLY A 29 -0.49 1.39 -12.41
C GLY A 29 -1.25 1.34 -11.10
N TRP A 30 -2.50 1.76 -11.17
CA TRP A 30 -3.44 1.68 -10.06
C TRP A 30 -3.83 0.24 -9.76
N ALA A 31 -3.67 -0.18 -8.50
CA ALA A 31 -4.22 -1.43 -8.03
C ALA A 31 -5.75 -1.36 -8.00
N ARG A 32 -6.39 -2.50 -8.25
CA ARG A 32 -7.81 -2.65 -7.91
C ARG A 32 -7.91 -2.77 -6.40
N ILE A 33 -8.69 -1.88 -5.79
CA ILE A 33 -8.99 -1.90 -4.35
C ILE A 33 -10.37 -2.52 -4.13
N GLU A 34 -10.44 -3.45 -3.19
CA GLU A 34 -11.67 -3.95 -2.63
C GLU A 34 -11.77 -3.49 -1.18
N ARG A 35 -12.74 -2.61 -0.92
CA ARG A 35 -12.98 -2.03 0.39
C ARG A 35 -13.61 -3.07 1.31
N THR A 36 -13.16 -3.10 2.55
CA THR A 36 -13.86 -3.84 3.60
C THR A 36 -14.90 -2.93 4.27
N GLY A 37 -15.67 -3.45 5.23
CA GLY A 37 -16.54 -2.63 6.07
C GLY A 37 -15.77 -1.68 7.00
N ASP A 38 -14.45 -1.84 7.11
CA ASP A 38 -13.54 -0.98 7.87
C ASP A 38 -12.68 -0.15 6.91
N SER A 39 -12.74 1.19 7.01
CA SER A 39 -11.94 2.08 6.15
C SER A 39 -10.43 1.92 6.35
N GLN A 40 -10.01 1.43 7.52
CA GLN A 40 -8.61 1.17 7.83
C GLN A 40 -8.05 -0.03 7.06
N ILE A 41 -8.90 -0.88 6.49
CA ILE A 41 -8.50 -2.12 5.84
C ILE A 41 -8.93 -2.11 4.38
N ALA A 42 -7.97 -2.30 3.48
CA ALA A 42 -8.20 -2.42 2.05
C ALA A 42 -7.49 -3.66 1.49
N ASN A 43 -8.23 -4.46 0.73
CA ASN A 43 -7.62 -5.49 -0.10
C ASN A 43 -7.19 -4.87 -1.43
N TRP A 44 -6.04 -5.27 -1.95
CA TRP A 44 -5.50 -4.75 -3.20
C TRP A 44 -5.08 -5.90 -4.12
N ARG A 45 -5.12 -5.64 -5.43
CA ARG A 45 -4.64 -6.57 -6.46
C ARG A 45 -4.14 -5.81 -7.69
N TYR A 46 -3.04 -6.26 -8.27
CA TYR A 46 -2.47 -5.72 -9.51
C TYR A 46 -1.72 -6.78 -10.31
N GLU A 47 -1.74 -6.69 -11.63
CA GLU A 47 -1.01 -7.60 -12.52
C GLU A 47 0.44 -7.12 -12.73
N THR A 48 1.34 -7.61 -11.88
CA THR A 48 2.80 -7.36 -11.89
C THR A 48 3.57 -8.22 -12.90
N TYR A 49 2.93 -9.28 -13.41
CA TYR A 49 3.53 -10.26 -14.32
C TYR A 49 4.78 -10.96 -13.74
N GLY A 50 4.85 -11.16 -12.42
CA GLY A 50 5.96 -11.87 -11.77
C GLY A 50 7.20 -11.01 -11.58
N ARG A 51 7.08 -9.69 -11.75
CA ARG A 51 8.19 -8.74 -11.61
C ARG A 51 8.21 -8.17 -10.20
N PRO A 52 9.40 -7.82 -9.66
CA PRO A 52 9.50 -7.05 -8.43
C PRO A 52 8.74 -5.73 -8.54
N TYR A 53 8.17 -5.28 -7.42
CA TYR A 53 7.38 -4.05 -7.38
C TYR A 53 7.50 -3.37 -6.02
N SER A 54 7.10 -2.11 -5.94
CA SER A 54 6.85 -1.43 -4.67
C SER A 54 5.44 -0.85 -4.68
N LEU A 55 4.89 -0.61 -3.48
CA LEU A 55 3.57 0.00 -3.32
C LEU A 55 3.73 1.43 -2.84
N HIS A 56 2.97 2.33 -3.47
CA HIS A 56 2.69 3.68 -3.03
C HIS A 56 1.27 3.66 -2.45
N ILE A 57 1.15 3.84 -1.14
CA ILE A 57 -0.09 3.67 -0.40
C ILE A 57 -0.61 5.05 -0.01
N GLY A 58 -1.75 5.43 -0.57
CA GLY A 58 -2.48 6.63 -0.22
C GLY A 58 -3.19 6.45 1.12
N ILE A 59 -2.80 7.22 2.12
CA ILE A 59 -3.39 7.21 3.47
C ILE A 59 -4.08 8.55 3.73
N GLY A 60 -5.38 8.53 3.96
CA GLY A 60 -6.23 9.72 4.13
C GLY A 60 -6.44 10.54 2.85
N GLY A 61 -7.43 11.43 2.88
CA GLY A 61 -7.80 12.27 1.73
C GLY A 61 -8.85 11.60 0.82
N THR A 62 -8.69 11.73 -0.50
CA THR A 62 -9.53 11.06 -1.52
C THR A 62 -8.65 10.19 -2.43
N GLU A 63 -9.25 9.42 -3.34
CA GLU A 63 -8.48 8.56 -4.25
C GLU A 63 -7.58 9.39 -5.21
N GLU A 64 -7.99 10.62 -5.55
CA GLU A 64 -7.28 11.54 -6.44
C GLU A 64 -6.32 12.49 -5.71
N ASN A 65 -6.50 12.70 -4.40
CA ASN A 65 -5.70 13.63 -3.60
C ASN A 65 -5.40 13.05 -2.21
N TRP A 66 -4.25 12.39 -2.10
CA TRP A 66 -3.83 11.69 -0.90
C TRP A 66 -3.30 12.65 0.15
N ALA A 67 -3.68 12.43 1.40
CA ALA A 67 -3.10 13.20 2.50
C ALA A 67 -1.64 12.76 2.77
N GLN A 68 -1.35 11.46 2.66
CA GLN A 68 0.00 10.90 2.79
C GLN A 68 0.24 9.86 1.71
N ASN A 69 1.46 9.81 1.19
CA ASN A 69 1.94 8.74 0.31
C ASN A 69 3.01 7.93 1.05
N VAL A 70 2.66 6.70 1.45
CA VAL A 70 3.53 5.80 2.22
C VAL A 70 4.04 4.69 1.30
N HIS A 71 5.35 4.50 1.26
CA HIS A 71 5.98 3.58 0.33
C HIS A 71 6.46 2.32 1.04
N THR A 72 6.28 1.16 0.39
CA THR A 72 6.99 -0.07 0.80
C THR A 72 8.41 -0.07 0.23
N GLY A 73 9.25 -0.96 0.75
CA GLY A 73 10.42 -1.42 0.00
C GLY A 73 10.04 -2.22 -1.26
N ILE A 74 11.05 -2.75 -1.96
CA ILE A 74 10.84 -3.66 -3.09
C ILE A 74 10.32 -5.00 -2.56
N ILE A 75 9.23 -5.46 -3.16
CA ILE A 75 8.57 -6.73 -2.89
C ILE A 75 8.83 -7.65 -4.08
N GLU A 76 9.40 -8.82 -3.80
CA GLU A 76 9.50 -9.90 -4.77
C GLU A 76 8.10 -10.51 -5.00
N ASP A 77 7.71 -10.62 -6.27
CA ASP A 77 6.44 -11.25 -6.65
C ASP A 77 6.58 -12.78 -6.66
N ASP A 78 6.53 -13.37 -5.46
CA ASP A 78 6.54 -14.82 -5.24
C ASP A 78 5.13 -15.44 -5.23
N LYS A 79 4.12 -14.71 -5.74
CA LYS A 79 2.72 -15.15 -5.83
C LYS A 79 2.01 -15.34 -4.49
N LYS A 80 2.65 -14.99 -3.37
CA LYS A 80 2.03 -15.07 -2.05
C LYS A 80 1.23 -13.81 -1.76
N HIS A 81 0.12 -13.99 -1.04
CA HIS A 81 -0.59 -12.89 -0.40
C HIS A 81 0.38 -12.09 0.48
N LYS A 82 0.38 -10.77 0.36
CA LYS A 82 1.20 -9.87 1.18
C LYS A 82 0.33 -9.12 2.17
N ASN A 83 0.72 -9.11 3.44
CA ASN A 83 0.10 -8.21 4.40
C ASN A 83 1.00 -6.97 4.54
N ILE A 84 0.40 -5.79 4.49
CA ILE A 84 1.12 -4.54 4.66
C ILE A 84 0.48 -3.78 5.79
N ASP A 85 1.27 -3.47 6.81
CA ASP A 85 0.81 -2.64 7.90
C ASP A 85 1.42 -1.26 7.79
N VAL A 86 0.60 -0.22 7.93
CA VAL A 86 1.05 1.16 7.87
C VAL A 86 0.99 1.79 9.26
N TYR A 87 2.12 2.35 9.70
CA TYR A 87 2.28 2.94 11.03
C TYR A 87 2.82 4.36 10.97
N LEU A 88 2.54 5.13 12.01
CA LEU A 88 3.26 6.36 12.33
C LEU A 88 4.36 6.02 13.34
N LYS A 89 5.63 6.09 12.92
CA LYS A 89 6.79 5.86 13.78
C LYS A 89 7.52 7.16 14.11
N GLY A 90 8.40 7.08 15.10
CA GLY A 90 9.26 8.18 15.54
C GLY A 90 8.85 8.83 16.87
N TRP A 91 9.58 9.86 17.28
CA TRP A 91 9.48 10.48 18.62
C TRP A 91 9.35 12.00 18.54
N LEU A 92 8.41 12.55 19.32
CA LEU A 92 8.06 13.98 19.53
C LEU A 92 8.07 14.88 18.28
N PHE A 93 9.25 15.18 17.72
CA PHE A 93 9.44 16.09 16.58
C PHE A 93 9.91 15.42 15.29
N HIS A 94 10.33 14.15 15.34
CA HIS A 94 10.68 13.35 14.16
C HIS A 94 9.69 12.20 14.03
N ARG A 95 8.59 12.45 13.34
CA ARG A 95 7.57 11.43 13.02
C ARG A 95 7.57 11.17 11.53
N TYR A 96 7.43 9.91 11.14
CA TYR A 96 7.37 9.48 9.75
C TYR A 96 6.43 8.29 9.61
N TYR A 97 5.89 8.12 8.40
CA TYR A 97 5.05 6.99 8.05
C TYR A 97 5.90 5.86 7.50
N GLU A 98 5.57 4.64 7.87
CA GLU A 98 6.27 3.45 7.41
C GLU A 98 5.27 2.36 7.04
N ALA A 99 5.54 1.67 5.94
CA ALA A 99 4.79 0.49 5.50
C ALA A 99 5.67 -0.75 5.70
N ASP A 100 5.25 -1.62 6.62
CA ASP A 100 5.92 -2.88 6.94
C ASP A 100 5.25 -4.03 6.18
N VAL A 101 6.00 -4.73 5.32
CA VAL A 101 5.52 -5.90 4.57
C VAL A 101 5.74 -7.17 5.39
N ARG A 102 4.70 -7.99 5.56
CA ARG A 102 4.66 -9.23 6.34
C ARG A 102 4.30 -10.44 5.49
#